data_AF-A0A1G7CGH1-F1
#
_entry.id   AF-A0A1G7CGH1-F1
#
_cell.length_a   1.000
_cell.length_b   1.000
_cell.length_c   1.000
_cell.angle_alpha   90.00
_cell.angle_beta   90.00
_cell.angle_gamma   90.00
#
_symmetry.space_group_name_H-M   'P 1'
#
loop_
_entity.id
_entity.type
_entity.pdbx_description
1 polymer ?
#
loop_
_entity_poly.entity_id
_entity_poly.type
_entity_poly.pdbx_seq_one_letter_code
_entity_poly.pdbx_strand_id
1 'polypeptide(L)'
;MRYSELQIKKLEENPNVLRVSEMNISFTPAFKLAAVKAYKAGKTPKEIFLEAGFDLDMFSSRKPKESLKRWRSIYSAHGEAGLLEERRGKGSSGRPSSKELSVEEKLRRAEAKIKLLEIENEFLKKLKALERQAKQDKH
;
A
#
# COMPACT_ATOMS: atom_id res chain seq x y z
N MET A 1 3.00 1.29 -24.77
CA MET A 1 2.23 0.24 -25.44
C MET A 1 0.78 0.44 -25.06
N ARG A 2 -0.11 0.49 -26.06
CA ARG A 2 -1.56 0.62 -25.88
C ARG A 2 -2.21 -0.70 -26.28
N TYR A 3 -3.18 -1.17 -25.50
CA TYR A 3 -3.95 -2.38 -25.83
C TYR A 3 -5.07 -2.01 -26.81
N SER A 4 -5.27 -2.84 -27.83
CA SER A 4 -6.41 -2.73 -28.74
C SER A 4 -7.70 -3.22 -28.06
N GLU A 5 -8.87 -2.85 -28.59
CA GLU A 5 -10.16 -3.31 -28.05
C GLU A 5 -10.27 -4.84 -27.98
N LEU A 6 -9.73 -5.54 -28.98
CA LEU A 6 -9.71 -7.01 -28.99
C LEU A 6 -8.82 -7.59 -27.88
N GLN A 7 -7.68 -6.95 -27.61
CA GLN A 7 -6.80 -7.35 -26.50
C GLN A 7 -7.46 -7.07 -25.15
N ILE A 8 -8.13 -5.93 -25.02
CA ILE A 8 -8.86 -5.56 -23.80
C ILE A 8 -9.93 -6.60 -23.49
N LYS A 9 -10.79 -6.95 -24.47
CA LYS A 9 -11.84 -7.98 -24.28
C LYS A 9 -11.27 -9.32 -23.84
N LYS A 10 -10.21 -9.80 -24.51
CA LYS A 10 -9.54 -11.07 -24.14
C LYS A 10 -8.97 -11.05 -22.72
N LEU A 11 -8.44 -9.91 -22.29
CA LEU A 11 -7.90 -9.76 -20.93
C LEU A 11 -9.01 -9.64 -19.89
N GLU A 12 -10.15 -9.04 -20.22
CA GLU A 12 -11.32 -8.94 -19.33
C GLU A 12 -11.97 -10.31 -19.05
N GLU A 13 -11.87 -11.26 -19.98
CA GLU A 13 -12.35 -12.64 -19.79
C GLU A 13 -11.50 -13.43 -18.78
N ASN A 14 -10.26 -13.00 -18.49
CA ASN A 14 -9.37 -13.73 -17.59
C ASN A 14 -9.68 -13.43 -16.10
N PRO A 15 -9.94 -14.45 -15.26
CA PRO A 15 -10.31 -14.26 -13.85
C PRO A 15 -9.20 -13.63 -12.98
N ASN A 16 -7.95 -13.63 -13.45
CA ASN A 16 -6.82 -13.01 -12.77
C ASN A 16 -6.74 -11.48 -13.02
N VAL A 17 -7.61 -10.95 -13.86
CA VAL A 17 -7.71 -9.53 -14.20
C VAL A 17 -8.89 -8.90 -13.46
N LEU A 18 -8.62 -7.80 -12.77
CA LEU A 18 -9.63 -7.01 -12.07
C LEU A 18 -10.24 -5.94 -12.98
N ARG A 19 -9.38 -5.28 -13.79
CA ARG A 19 -9.79 -4.24 -14.73
C ARG A 19 -8.70 -4.04 -15.78
N VAL A 20 -9.11 -3.77 -17.00
CA VAL A 20 -8.22 -3.36 -18.09
C VAL A 20 -8.57 -1.94 -18.53
N SER A 21 -7.55 -1.18 -18.90
CA SER A 21 -7.68 0.00 -19.72
C SER A 21 -6.70 -0.10 -20.87
N GLU A 22 -6.84 0.78 -21.86
CA GLU A 22 -5.93 0.85 -23.00
C GLU A 22 -4.45 0.98 -22.60
N MET A 23 -4.14 1.52 -21.43
CA MET A 23 -2.76 1.72 -20.98
C MET A 23 -2.33 0.72 -19.91
N ASN A 24 -3.26 0.24 -19.09
CA ASN A 24 -2.94 -0.43 -17.83
C ASN A 24 -3.82 -1.66 -17.58
N ILE A 25 -3.22 -2.69 -16.99
CA ILE A 25 -3.93 -3.86 -16.50
C ILE A 25 -3.82 -3.87 -14.98
N SER A 26 -4.97 -3.96 -14.33
CA SER A 26 -5.11 -4.14 -12.89
C SER A 26 -5.40 -5.61 -12.63
N PHE A 27 -4.49 -6.26 -11.92
CA PHE A 27 -4.62 -7.67 -11.54
C PHE A 27 -5.41 -7.83 -10.25
N THR A 28 -6.07 -8.96 -10.08
CA THR A 28 -6.80 -9.27 -8.84
C THR A 28 -5.82 -9.41 -7.65
N PRO A 29 -6.24 -9.01 -6.43
CA PRO A 29 -5.41 -9.20 -5.23
C PRO A 29 -4.99 -10.66 -5.01
N ALA A 30 -5.91 -11.60 -5.25
CA ALA A 30 -5.66 -13.03 -5.13
C ALA A 30 -4.55 -13.51 -6.09
N PHE A 31 -4.59 -13.08 -7.36
CA PHE A 31 -3.55 -13.43 -8.33
C PHE A 31 -2.18 -12.88 -7.95
N LYS A 32 -2.10 -11.61 -7.49
CA LYS A 32 -0.83 -11.01 -7.04
C LYS A 32 -0.18 -11.84 -5.94
N LEU A 33 -0.99 -12.29 -4.97
CA LEU A 33 -0.51 -13.11 -3.86
C LEU A 33 -0.05 -14.49 -4.33
N ALA A 34 -0.86 -15.17 -5.15
CA ALA A 34 -0.52 -16.46 -5.74
C ALA A 34 0.77 -16.38 -6.57
N ALA A 35 0.93 -15.33 -7.38
CA ALA A 35 2.12 -15.10 -8.18
C ALA A 35 3.39 -14.93 -7.32
N VAL A 36 3.32 -14.18 -6.22
CA VAL A 36 4.47 -14.02 -5.31
C VAL A 36 4.81 -15.35 -4.63
N LYS A 37 3.81 -16.14 -4.22
CA LYS A 37 4.02 -17.48 -3.63
C LYS A 37 4.65 -18.45 -4.64
N ALA A 38 4.15 -18.49 -5.86
CA ALA A 38 4.69 -19.32 -6.95
C ALA A 38 6.14 -18.93 -7.30
N TYR A 39 6.47 -17.64 -7.30
CA TYR A 39 7.84 -17.18 -7.53
C TYR A 39 8.80 -17.62 -6.41
N LYS A 40 8.36 -17.57 -5.15
CA LYS A 40 9.14 -18.09 -4.02
C LYS A 40 9.35 -19.60 -4.12
N ALA A 41 8.42 -20.32 -4.73
CA ALA A 41 8.54 -21.75 -5.01
C ALA A 41 9.45 -22.06 -6.23
N GLY A 42 10.04 -21.05 -6.87
CA GLY A 42 11.01 -21.23 -7.96
C GLY A 42 10.46 -21.03 -9.37
N LYS A 43 9.16 -20.76 -9.54
CA LYS A 43 8.60 -20.50 -10.88
C LYS A 43 9.08 -19.15 -11.42
N THR A 44 9.32 -19.10 -12.73
CA THR A 44 9.70 -17.86 -13.41
C THR A 44 8.48 -16.95 -13.63
N PRO A 45 8.68 -15.62 -13.78
CA PRO A 45 7.57 -14.71 -14.07
C PRO A 45 6.79 -15.06 -15.33
N LYS A 46 7.45 -15.64 -16.34
CA LYS A 46 6.79 -16.03 -17.60
C LYS A 46 5.85 -17.21 -17.39
N GLU A 47 6.33 -18.26 -16.70
CA GLU A 47 5.54 -19.45 -16.39
C GLU A 47 4.31 -19.09 -15.56
N ILE A 48 4.47 -18.25 -14.53
CA ILE A 48 3.34 -17.84 -13.66
C ILE A 48 2.22 -17.17 -14.47
N PHE A 49 2.58 -16.32 -15.42
CA PHE A 49 1.59 -15.63 -16.25
C PHE A 49 1.00 -16.58 -17.31
N LEU A 50 1.82 -17.45 -17.91
CA LEU A 50 1.35 -18.45 -18.88
C LEU A 50 0.35 -19.43 -18.24
N GLU A 51 0.65 -19.96 -17.05
CA GLU A 51 -0.25 -20.83 -16.28
C GLU A 51 -1.54 -20.11 -15.85
N ALA A 52 -1.48 -18.80 -15.65
CA ALA A 52 -2.63 -17.98 -15.33
C ALA A 52 -3.48 -17.61 -16.57
N GLY A 53 -3.19 -18.21 -17.73
CA GLY A 53 -3.95 -18.03 -18.97
C GLY A 53 -3.63 -16.72 -19.69
N PHE A 54 -2.46 -16.13 -19.45
CA PHE A 54 -2.03 -14.92 -20.16
C PHE A 54 -1.19 -15.27 -21.40
N ASP A 55 -1.56 -14.69 -22.53
CA ASP A 55 -0.73 -14.67 -23.73
C ASP A 55 0.42 -13.68 -23.55
N LEU A 56 1.66 -14.19 -23.46
CA LEU A 56 2.86 -13.40 -23.22
C LEU A 56 3.18 -12.45 -24.38
N ASP A 57 2.74 -12.75 -25.60
CA ASP A 57 2.96 -11.90 -26.77
C ASP A 57 2.09 -10.64 -26.72
N MET A 58 1.00 -10.69 -25.95
CA MET A 58 0.15 -9.53 -25.67
C MET A 58 0.82 -8.50 -24.76
N PHE A 59 1.84 -8.93 -24.00
CA PHE A 59 2.56 -8.07 -23.07
C PHE A 59 3.88 -7.61 -23.66
N SER A 60 4.38 -6.46 -23.18
CA SER A 60 5.80 -6.19 -23.34
C SER A 60 6.60 -7.26 -22.58
N SER A 61 7.72 -7.72 -23.15
CA SER A 61 8.58 -8.77 -22.58
C SER A 61 9.01 -8.51 -21.12
N ARG A 62 8.97 -7.24 -20.69
CA ARG A 62 9.31 -6.80 -19.33
C ARG A 62 8.12 -6.84 -18.36
N LYS A 63 6.86 -6.82 -18.83
CA LYS A 63 5.68 -6.64 -17.98
C LYS A 63 5.52 -7.71 -16.89
N PRO A 64 5.69 -9.02 -17.15
CA PRO A 64 5.57 -10.03 -16.11
C PRO A 64 6.63 -9.83 -15.02
N LYS A 65 7.89 -9.58 -15.43
CA LYS A 65 9.03 -9.34 -14.54
C LYS A 65 8.81 -8.10 -13.67
N GLU A 66 8.41 -6.97 -14.26
CA GLU A 66 8.20 -5.71 -13.53
C GLU A 66 6.98 -5.78 -12.59
N SER A 67 5.91 -6.45 -13.02
CA SER A 67 4.72 -6.65 -12.17
C SER A 67 5.09 -7.46 -10.92
N LEU A 68 5.80 -8.56 -11.12
CA LEU A 68 6.22 -9.42 -10.02
C LEU A 68 7.23 -8.74 -9.09
N LYS A 69 8.19 -7.98 -9.64
CA LYS A 69 9.12 -7.16 -8.85
C LYS A 69 8.37 -6.20 -7.92
N ARG A 70 7.34 -5.53 -8.44
CA ARG A 70 6.50 -4.62 -7.65
C ARG A 70 5.76 -5.34 -6.54
N TRP A 71 5.11 -6.47 -6.84
CA TRP A 71 4.35 -7.23 -5.83
C TRP A 71 5.25 -7.81 -4.75
N ARG A 72 6.45 -8.28 -5.11
CA ARG A 72 7.44 -8.77 -4.15
C ARG A 72 7.90 -7.66 -3.20
N SER A 73 8.09 -6.45 -3.70
CA SER A 73 8.44 -5.29 -2.86
C SER A 73 7.34 -5.01 -1.83
N ILE A 74 6.08 -4.98 -2.28
CA ILE A 74 4.92 -4.78 -1.40
C ILE A 74 4.81 -5.91 -0.37
N TYR A 75 4.96 -7.16 -0.79
CA TYR A 75 4.91 -8.33 0.09
C TYR A 75 6.03 -8.26 1.16
N SER A 76 7.23 -7.82 0.78
CA SER A 76 8.35 -7.68 1.72
C SER A 76 8.12 -6.58 2.76
N ALA A 77 7.42 -5.50 2.40
CA ALA A 77 7.20 -4.36 3.30
C ALA A 77 5.96 -4.55 4.20
N HIS A 78 4.93 -5.24 3.72
CA HIS A 78 3.60 -5.25 4.35
C HIS A 78 2.98 -6.66 4.45
N GLY A 79 3.70 -7.70 4.06
CA GLY A 79 3.17 -9.08 4.05
C GLY A 79 2.03 -9.29 3.06
N GLU A 80 1.21 -10.30 3.32
CA GLU A 80 0.09 -10.68 2.43
C GLU A 80 -1.00 -9.58 2.41
N ALA A 81 -1.25 -8.94 3.56
CA ALA A 81 -2.21 -7.87 3.70
C ALA A 81 -1.92 -6.69 2.75
N GLY A 82 -0.64 -6.41 2.47
CA GLY A 82 -0.24 -5.36 1.53
C GLY A 82 -0.67 -5.61 0.08
N LEU A 83 -0.89 -6.87 -0.32
CA LEU A 83 -1.37 -7.23 -1.66
C LEU A 83 -2.88 -7.42 -1.72
N LEU A 84 -3.49 -7.86 -0.61
CA LEU A 84 -4.92 -8.13 -0.48
C LEU A 84 -5.74 -6.84 -0.28
N GLU A 85 -5.24 -5.91 0.52
CA GLU A 85 -5.92 -4.65 0.79
C GLU A 85 -5.54 -3.54 -0.20
N GLU A 86 -6.53 -2.75 -0.63
CA GLU A 86 -6.27 -1.49 -1.31
C GLU A 86 -5.75 -0.46 -0.28
N ARG A 87 -4.51 0.00 -0.49
CA ARG A 87 -3.84 0.95 0.41
C ARG A 87 -3.70 2.35 -0.18
N ARG A 88 -4.07 2.56 -1.44
CA ARG A 88 -4.05 3.92 -2.04
C ARG A 88 -4.94 4.85 -1.23
N GLY A 89 -4.40 6.01 -0.86
CA GLY A 89 -5.10 7.01 -0.05
C GLY A 89 -5.20 6.70 1.44
N LYS A 90 -4.81 5.50 1.91
CA LYS A 90 -4.83 5.13 3.34
C LYS A 90 -3.74 5.93 4.08
N GLY A 91 -4.16 6.80 4.99
CA GLY A 91 -3.27 7.74 5.70
C GLY A 91 -3.02 9.06 4.96
N SER A 92 -3.63 9.27 3.78
CA SER A 92 -3.60 10.58 3.14
C SER A 92 -4.56 11.52 3.88
N SER A 93 -4.09 12.70 4.26
CA SER A 93 -4.93 13.80 4.73
C SER A 93 -5.77 14.42 3.61
N GLY A 94 -5.67 13.89 2.38
CA GLY A 94 -6.30 14.43 1.20
C GLY A 94 -5.70 15.78 0.79
N ARG A 95 -6.32 16.40 -0.22
CA ARG A 95 -6.02 17.78 -0.61
C ARG A 95 -6.61 18.70 0.48
N PRO A 96 -5.83 19.64 1.05
CA PRO A 96 -6.38 20.62 1.98
C PRO A 96 -7.54 21.38 1.34
N SER A 97 -8.65 21.54 2.08
CA SER A 97 -9.77 22.37 1.63
C SER A 97 -9.34 23.82 1.51
N SER A 98 -9.78 24.51 0.45
CA SER A 98 -9.59 25.96 0.30
C SER A 98 -10.61 26.78 1.09
N LYS A 99 -11.59 26.15 1.74
CA LYS A 99 -12.58 26.84 2.57
C LYS A 99 -11.97 27.24 3.90
N GLU A 100 -12.23 28.47 4.33
CA GLU A 100 -11.91 28.91 5.69
C GLU A 100 -12.70 28.08 6.71
N LEU A 101 -12.01 27.65 7.76
CA LEU A 101 -12.61 26.89 8.85
C LEU A 101 -13.57 27.77 9.65
N SER A 102 -14.70 27.19 10.07
CA SER A 102 -15.60 27.84 11.03
C SER A 102 -14.88 28.11 12.36
N VAL A 103 -15.36 29.10 13.11
CA VAL A 103 -14.86 29.40 14.47
C VAL A 103 -14.95 28.15 15.36
N GLU A 104 -16.03 27.39 15.26
CA GLU A 104 -16.24 26.14 16.02
C GLU A 104 -15.20 25.06 15.66
N GLU A 105 -14.87 24.92 14.37
CA GLU A 105 -13.87 23.96 13.92
C GLU A 105 -12.46 24.36 14.36
N LYS A 106 -12.16 25.67 14.36
CA LYS A 106 -10.90 26.21 14.89
C LYS A 106 -10.79 25.94 16.38
N LEU A 107 -11.87 26.14 17.15
CA LEU A 107 -11.92 25.87 18.57
C LEU A 107 -11.67 24.38 18.86
N ARG A 108 -12.41 23.49 18.19
CA ARG A 108 -12.24 22.03 18.36
C ARG A 108 -10.82 21.56 18.04
N ARG A 109 -10.18 22.14 17.02
CA ARG A 109 -8.78 21.82 16.68
C ARG A 109 -7.81 22.33 17.74
N ALA A 110 -8.03 23.53 18.28
CA ALA A 110 -7.21 24.08 19.35
C ALA A 110 -7.31 23.25 20.63
N GLU A 111 -8.52 22.87 21.04
CA GLU A 111 -8.77 22.01 22.21
C GLU A 111 -8.09 20.64 22.06
N ALA A 112 -8.22 20.00 20.89
CA ALA A 112 -7.56 18.73 20.62
C ALA A 112 -6.03 18.86 20.70
N LYS A 113 -5.47 19.98 20.22
CA LYS A 113 -4.03 20.26 20.29
C LYS A 113 -3.57 20.50 21.72
N ILE A 114 -4.35 21.24 22.52
CA ILE A 114 -4.07 21.47 23.94
C ILE A 114 -4.02 20.13 24.68
N LYS A 115 -5.03 19.28 24.49
CA LYS A 115 -5.10 17.96 25.13
C LYS A 115 -3.92 17.06 24.77
N LEU A 116 -3.49 17.07 23.50
CA LEU A 116 -2.31 16.31 23.07
C LEU A 116 -1.04 16.82 23.77
N LEU A 117 -0.85 18.15 23.81
CA LEU A 117 0.29 18.78 24.47
C LEU A 117 0.31 18.55 25.99
N GLU A 118 -0.85 18.47 26.63
CA GLU A 118 -0.97 18.13 28.05
C GLU A 118 -0.48 16.70 28.31
N ILE A 119 -0.92 15.74 27.50
CA ILE A 119 -0.48 14.34 27.59
C ILE A 119 1.03 14.23 27.36
N GLU A 120 1.58 14.90 26.33
CA GLU A 120 3.03 14.92 26.07
C GLU A 120 3.81 15.50 27.26
N ASN A 121 3.32 16.59 27.85
CA ASN A 121 3.96 17.20 29.03
C ASN A 121 3.92 16.29 30.26
N GLU A 122 2.81 15.61 30.53
CA GLU A 122 2.73 14.64 31.62
C GLU A 122 3.71 13.49 31.43
N PHE A 123 3.81 12.97 30.21
CA PHE A 123 4.76 11.92 29.87
C PHE A 123 6.21 12.37 30.10
N LEU A 124 6.57 13.58 29.65
CA LEU A 124 7.90 14.16 29.87
C LEU A 124 8.22 14.37 31.36
N LYS A 125 7.23 14.77 32.18
CA LYS A 125 7.39 14.91 33.64
C LYS A 125 7.71 13.56 34.28
N LYS A 126 7.00 12.49 33.89
CA LYS A 126 7.24 11.13 34.39
C LYS A 126 8.63 10.63 34.03
N LEU A 127 9.08 10.84 32.78
CA LEU A 127 10.44 10.47 32.37
C LEU A 127 11.52 11.19 33.18
N LYS A 128 11.39 12.51 33.38
CA LYS A 128 12.34 13.29 34.19
C LYS A 128 12.40 12.82 35.65
N ALA A 129 11.27 12.37 36.22
CA ALA A 129 11.25 11.84 37.58
C ALA A 129 12.04 10.53 37.69
N LEU A 130 11.84 9.60 36.74
CA LEU A 130 12.57 8.34 36.68
C LEU A 130 14.09 8.56 36.50
N GLU A 131 14.49 9.49 35.64
CA GLU A 131 15.91 9.82 35.44
C GLU A 131 16.57 10.37 36.72
N ARG A 132 15.83 11.16 37.52
CA ARG A 132 16.34 11.68 38.80
C ARG A 132 16.52 10.55 39.82
N GLN A 133 15.55 9.63 39.93
CA GLN A 133 15.65 8.46 40.80
C GLN A 133 16.84 7.58 40.41
N ALA A 134 16.99 7.26 39.11
CA ALA A 134 18.12 6.47 38.62
C ALA A 134 19.50 7.12 38.80
N LYS A 135 19.57 8.45 38.97
CA LYS A 135 20.81 9.16 39.34
C LYS A 135 21.07 9.13 40.84
N GLN A 136 20.02 9.12 41.67
CA GLN A 136 20.13 9.00 43.12
C GLN A 136 20.54 7.59 43.54
N ASP A 137 20.01 6.54 42.89
CA ASP A 137 20.34 5.14 43.17
C ASP A 137 21.77 4.73 42.76
N LYS A 138 22.50 5.62 42.07
CA LYS A 138 23.90 5.41 41.63
C LYS A 138 24.94 6.06 42.55
N HIS A 139 24.50 6.72 43.63
CA HIS A 139 25.36 7.29 44.67
C HIS A 139 25.23 6.52 45.98
#